data_AF-A0A134BC86-F1
#
_entry.id   AF-A0A134BC86-F1
#
_cell.length_a   1.000
_cell.length_b   1.000
_cell.length_c   1.000
_cell.angle_alpha   90.00
_cell.angle_beta   90.00
_cell.angle_gamma   90.00
#
_symmetry.space_group_name_H-M   'P 1'
#
loop_
_entity.id
_entity.type
_entity.pdbx_description
1 polymer ?
#
loop_
_entity_poly.entity_id
_entity_poly.type
_entity_poly.pdbx_seq_one_letter_code
_entity_poly.pdbx_strand_id
1 'polypeptide(L)'
;MKQAALRHAQRTDEQIQVIKKAWLKRNRKQATAAAKAALIGKTAKHPMIAGAIKFSTYGIKEAINQPHSKLYEKNKLVKDIISVIKNATYSKTAKDRKGRGWIFHYLKINIAGIDSYIVIRQIGKEYSFYSITEI
;
A
#
# COMPACT_ATOMS: atom_id res chain seq x y z
N MET A 1 18.22 20.49 -38.14
CA MET A 1 17.79 21.05 -36.84
C MET A 1 16.78 20.16 -36.09
N LYS A 2 15.69 19.65 -36.72
CA LYS A 2 14.68 18.81 -36.03
C LYS A 2 15.22 17.52 -35.38
N GLN A 3 16.20 16.85 -35.99
CA GLN A 3 16.72 15.57 -35.50
C GLN A 3 17.60 15.68 -34.24
N ALA A 4 18.31 16.81 -34.08
CA ALA A 4 19.14 17.07 -32.90
C ALA A 4 18.29 17.40 -31.66
N ALA A 5 17.22 18.19 -31.84
CA ALA A 5 16.25 18.49 -30.79
C ALA A 5 15.52 17.23 -30.31
N LEU A 6 15.15 16.33 -31.23
CA LEU A 6 14.50 15.06 -30.89
C LEU A 6 15.41 14.15 -30.05
N ARG A 7 16.69 14.03 -30.43
CA ARG A 7 17.70 13.26 -29.68
C ARG A 7 17.97 13.85 -28.29
N HIS A 8 17.99 15.18 -28.18
CA HIS A 8 18.15 15.86 -26.89
C HIS A 8 16.95 15.59 -25.97
N ALA A 9 15.72 15.72 -26.48
CA ALA A 9 14.50 15.44 -25.72
C ALA A 9 14.45 13.98 -25.23
N GLN A 10 14.77 13.02 -26.10
CA GLN A 10 14.87 11.60 -25.74
C GLN A 10 15.88 11.34 -24.61
N ARG A 11 17.06 11.96 -24.70
CA ARG A 11 18.09 11.86 -23.65
C ARG A 11 17.63 12.45 -22.32
N THR A 12 16.88 13.55 -22.35
CA THR A 12 16.29 14.15 -21.14
C THR A 12 15.22 13.24 -20.53
N ASP A 13 14.36 12.62 -21.33
CA ASP A 13 13.34 11.69 -20.85
C ASP A 13 13.96 10.45 -20.20
N GLU A 14 15.00 9.88 -20.81
CA GLU A 14 15.75 8.76 -20.22
C GLU A 14 16.35 9.11 -18.85
N GLN A 15 16.98 10.29 -18.74
CA GLN A 15 17.53 10.78 -17.47
C GLN A 15 16.44 10.95 -16.41
N ILE A 16 15.28 11.53 -16.77
CA ILE A 16 14.14 11.67 -15.87
C ILE A 16 13.66 10.30 -15.38
N GLN A 17 13.57 9.31 -16.26
CA GLN A 17 13.13 7.96 -15.89
C GLN A 17 14.13 7.27 -14.94
N VAL A 18 15.43 7.43 -15.17
CA VAL A 18 16.48 6.92 -14.27
C VAL A 18 16.35 7.55 -12.87
N ILE A 19 16.19 8.87 -12.80
CA ILE A 19 16.02 9.59 -11.52
C ILE A 19 14.75 9.13 -10.80
N LYS A 20 13.63 9.04 -11.51
CA LYS A 20 12.35 8.55 -10.96
C LYS A 20 12.49 7.13 -10.40
N LYS A 21 13.10 6.20 -11.15
CA LYS A 21 13.34 4.83 -10.68
C LYS A 21 14.23 4.77 -9.43
N ALA A 22 15.31 5.55 -9.41
CA ALA A 22 16.22 5.62 -8.27
C ALA A 22 15.54 6.22 -7.02
N TRP A 23 14.73 7.26 -7.20
CA TRP A 23 13.92 7.85 -6.13
C TRP A 23 12.90 6.84 -5.59
N LEU A 24 12.16 6.16 -6.49
CA LEU A 24 11.15 5.17 -6.14
C LEU A 24 11.74 4.03 -5.29
N LYS A 25 12.89 3.49 -5.71
CA LYS A 25 13.59 2.43 -5.00
C LYS A 25 13.98 2.88 -3.58
N ARG A 26 14.51 4.10 -3.45
CA ARG A 26 14.90 4.69 -2.15
C ARG A 26 13.68 4.90 -1.25
N ASN A 27 12.62 5.50 -1.78
CA ASN A 27 11.38 5.76 -1.03
C ASN A 27 10.77 4.46 -0.50
N ARG A 28 10.63 3.42 -1.33
CA ARG A 28 10.10 2.11 -0.91
C ARG A 28 10.96 1.46 0.18
N LYS A 29 12.29 1.52 0.05
CA LYS A 29 13.22 0.98 1.06
C LYS A 29 13.04 1.69 2.41
N GLN A 30 13.02 3.02 2.41
CA GLN A 30 12.85 3.83 3.63
C GLN A 30 11.47 3.62 4.27
N ALA A 31 10.41 3.68 3.47
CA ALA A 31 9.05 3.44 3.94
C ALA A 31 8.90 2.04 4.54
N THR A 32 9.49 1.02 3.90
CA THR A 32 9.44 -0.37 4.41
C THR A 32 10.14 -0.50 5.75
N ALA A 33 11.33 0.08 5.88
CA ALA A 33 12.07 0.05 7.14
C ALA A 33 11.31 0.76 8.26
N ALA A 34 10.80 1.96 7.99
CA ALA A 34 10.03 2.74 8.96
C ALA A 34 8.73 2.02 9.38
N ALA A 35 7.98 1.49 8.41
CA ALA A 35 6.74 0.75 8.68
C ALA A 35 6.99 -0.53 9.48
N LYS A 36 8.06 -1.29 9.17
CA LYS A 36 8.41 -2.48 9.94
C LYS A 36 8.73 -2.15 11.40
N ALA A 37 9.55 -1.14 11.63
CA ALA A 37 9.91 -0.69 12.98
C ALA A 37 8.66 -0.22 13.75
N ALA A 38 7.71 0.41 13.07
CA ALA A 38 6.49 0.90 13.70
C ALA A 38 5.46 -0.19 14.01
N LEU A 39 5.37 -1.26 13.20
CA LEU A 39 4.20 -2.16 13.15
C LEU A 39 4.46 -3.61 13.56
N ILE A 40 5.67 -4.14 13.35
CA ILE A 40 5.93 -5.56 13.65
C ILE A 40 5.82 -5.79 15.17
N GLY A 41 5.14 -6.88 15.55
CA GLY A 41 4.82 -7.19 16.95
C GLY A 41 3.59 -6.44 17.50
N LYS A 42 3.03 -5.49 16.74
CA LYS A 42 1.80 -4.78 17.11
C LYS A 42 0.58 -5.34 16.39
N THR A 43 -0.59 -4.88 16.83
CA THR A 43 -1.87 -5.17 16.19
C THR A 43 -2.72 -3.91 16.06
N ALA A 44 -3.66 -3.93 15.13
CA ALA A 44 -4.72 -2.93 15.04
C ALA A 44 -6.09 -3.55 15.34
N LYS A 45 -7.08 -2.70 15.64
CA LYS A 45 -8.48 -3.09 15.79
C LYS A 45 -9.34 -2.15 14.94
N HIS A 46 -10.36 -2.70 14.30
CA HIS A 46 -11.41 -1.96 13.62
C HIS A 46 -12.77 -2.48 14.15
N PRO A 47 -13.77 -1.62 14.44
CA PRO A 47 -15.03 -2.04 15.05
C PRO A 47 -15.76 -3.19 14.33
N MET A 48 -15.75 -3.17 13.00
CA MET A 48 -16.37 -4.22 12.15
C MET A 48 -15.49 -5.45 11.88
N ILE A 49 -14.30 -5.56 12.50
CA ILE A 49 -13.42 -6.73 12.36
C ILE A 49 -13.29 -7.39 13.72
N ALA A 50 -13.74 -8.64 13.82
CA ALA A 50 -13.87 -9.34 15.10
C ALA A 50 -12.53 -9.62 15.79
N GLY A 51 -11.44 -9.75 15.03
CA GLY A 51 -10.12 -10.10 15.55
C GLY A 51 -9.10 -8.97 15.50
N ALA A 52 -8.00 -9.15 16.23
CA ALA A 52 -6.84 -8.27 16.14
C ALA A 52 -6.16 -8.44 14.77
N ILE A 53 -5.87 -7.32 14.12
CA ILE A 53 -5.25 -7.29 12.79
C ILE A 53 -3.74 -7.29 12.98
N LYS A 54 -3.09 -8.38 12.57
CA LYS A 54 -1.64 -8.56 12.67
C LYS A 54 -0.91 -7.92 11.49
N PHE A 55 0.29 -7.42 11.74
CA PHE A 55 1.18 -6.92 10.70
C PHE A 55 2.28 -7.93 10.40
N SER A 56 2.56 -8.14 9.11
CA SER A 56 3.63 -9.01 8.66
C SER A 56 4.59 -8.25 7.76
N THR A 57 5.84 -8.71 7.68
CA THR A 57 6.81 -8.17 6.71
C THR A 57 6.28 -8.26 5.28
N TYR A 58 5.57 -9.34 4.95
CA TYR A 58 4.99 -9.53 3.63
C TYR A 58 3.92 -8.48 3.34
N GLY A 59 2.90 -8.35 4.20
CA GLY A 59 1.81 -7.37 3.99
C GLY A 59 2.31 -5.92 3.94
N ILE A 60 3.31 -5.56 4.75
CA ILE A 60 3.94 -4.23 4.69
C ILE A 60 4.62 -4.02 3.33
N LYS A 61 5.43 -4.98 2.88
CA LYS A 61 6.10 -4.89 1.58
C LYS A 61 5.08 -4.83 0.43
N GLU A 62 4.03 -5.62 0.51
CA GLU A 62 2.97 -5.67 -0.49
C GLU A 62 2.31 -4.29 -0.62
N ALA A 63 1.81 -3.71 0.48
CA ALA A 63 1.19 -2.40 0.48
C ALA A 63 2.10 -1.29 -0.08
N ILE A 64 3.40 -1.31 0.25
CA ILE A 64 4.37 -0.29 -0.20
C ILE A 64 4.74 -0.46 -1.69
N ASN A 65 4.83 -1.71 -2.17
CA ASN A 65 5.25 -2.00 -3.53
C ASN A 65 4.11 -1.93 -4.55
N GLN A 66 2.87 -2.12 -4.12
CA GLN A 66 1.71 -1.99 -4.99
C GLN A 66 1.70 -0.63 -5.70
N PRO A 67 1.35 -0.57 -7.00
CA PRO A 67 1.13 0.70 -7.69
C PRO A 67 0.05 1.56 -7.00
N HIS A 68 0.19 2.87 -7.06
CA HIS A 68 -0.78 3.85 -6.56
C HIS A 68 -0.48 5.21 -7.20
N SER A 69 -1.50 5.95 -7.61
CA SER A 69 -1.36 7.29 -8.17
C SER A 69 -0.70 8.27 -7.18
N LYS A 70 -1.04 8.14 -5.89
CA LYS A 70 -0.47 8.89 -4.75
C LYS A 70 0.53 8.06 -3.94
N LEU A 71 1.58 7.59 -4.61
CA LEU A 71 2.51 6.62 -4.00
C LEU A 71 3.18 7.16 -2.73
N TYR A 72 3.64 8.41 -2.73
CA TYR A 72 4.36 8.98 -1.61
C TYR A 72 3.47 9.07 -0.36
N GLU A 73 2.25 9.55 -0.55
CA GLU A 73 1.24 9.73 0.48
C GLU A 73 0.78 8.38 1.03
N LYS A 74 0.54 7.40 0.16
CA LYS A 74 0.26 6.02 0.57
C LYS A 74 1.39 5.48 1.43
N ASN A 75 2.65 5.56 0.97
CA ASN A 75 3.78 5.01 1.69
C ASN A 75 4.02 5.69 3.05
N LYS A 76 3.78 7.01 3.13
CA LYS A 76 3.81 7.75 4.40
C LYS A 76 2.72 7.25 5.36
N LEU A 77 1.51 7.06 4.85
CA LEU A 77 0.36 6.59 5.63
C LEU A 77 0.55 5.18 6.21
N VAL A 78 1.26 4.28 5.52
CA VAL A 78 1.50 2.90 6.00
C VAL A 78 2.15 2.88 7.38
N LYS A 79 3.02 3.84 7.73
CA LYS A 79 3.64 3.91 9.06
C LYS A 79 2.60 4.08 10.17
N ASP A 80 1.54 4.85 9.90
CA ASP A 80 0.52 5.25 10.86
C ASP A 80 -0.77 4.43 10.71
N ILE A 81 -0.69 3.31 9.98
CA ILE A 81 -1.83 2.51 9.52
C ILE A 81 -2.72 1.99 10.65
N ILE A 82 -2.20 1.84 11.88
CA ILE A 82 -3.01 1.41 13.03
C ILE A 82 -4.15 2.40 13.30
N SER A 83 -3.83 3.69 13.33
CA SER A 83 -4.82 4.75 13.55
C SER A 83 -5.79 4.86 12.38
N VAL A 84 -5.29 4.68 11.15
CA VAL A 84 -6.10 4.73 9.93
C VAL A 84 -7.07 3.56 9.89
N ILE A 85 -6.60 2.34 10.19
CA ILE A 85 -7.46 1.15 10.30
C ILE A 85 -8.56 1.38 11.33
N LYS A 86 -8.27 1.99 12.48
CA LYS A 86 -9.29 2.24 13.51
C LYS A 86 -10.45 3.11 13.00
N ASN A 87 -10.14 4.09 12.15
CA ASN A 87 -11.06 5.14 11.72
C ASN A 87 -11.62 4.95 10.29
N ALA A 88 -11.11 3.98 9.54
CA ALA A 88 -11.54 3.72 8.17
C ALA A 88 -13.01 3.26 8.12
N THR A 89 -13.66 3.48 6.98
CA THR A 89 -15.06 3.04 6.80
C THR A 89 -15.07 1.62 6.25
N TYR A 90 -15.70 0.69 6.96
CA TYR A 90 -15.90 -0.65 6.43
C TYR A 90 -16.76 -0.63 5.17
N SER A 91 -16.29 -1.21 4.07
CA SER A 91 -16.97 -1.14 2.77
C SER A 91 -17.57 -2.48 2.35
N LYS A 92 -16.74 -3.52 2.21
CA LYS A 92 -17.19 -4.81 1.66
C LYS A 92 -16.26 -5.96 2.03
N THR A 93 -16.72 -7.18 1.76
CA THR A 93 -15.90 -8.38 1.75
C THR A 93 -15.84 -9.02 0.37
N ALA A 94 -14.76 -9.76 0.09
CA ALA A 94 -14.64 -10.59 -1.09
C ALA A 94 -13.92 -11.90 -0.75
N LYS A 95 -14.35 -13.02 -1.35
CA LYS A 95 -13.62 -14.29 -1.26
C LYS A 95 -12.46 -14.31 -2.25
N ASP A 96 -11.39 -15.03 -1.92
CA ASP A 96 -10.31 -15.28 -2.88
C ASP A 96 -10.82 -16.05 -4.10
N ARG A 97 -10.50 -15.54 -5.29
CA ARG A 97 -10.91 -16.15 -6.57
C ARG A 97 -10.24 -17.50 -6.83
N LYS A 98 -9.08 -17.75 -6.20
CA LYS A 98 -8.30 -18.98 -6.36
C LYS A 98 -8.71 -20.09 -5.38
N GLY A 99 -9.82 -19.95 -4.66
CA GLY A 99 -10.39 -21.01 -3.84
C GLY A 99 -9.62 -21.33 -2.55
N ARG A 100 -8.66 -20.52 -2.12
CA ARG A 100 -7.81 -20.79 -0.94
C ARG A 100 -8.52 -20.60 0.42
N GLY A 101 -9.82 -20.35 0.41
CA GLY A 101 -10.60 -20.06 1.61
C GLY A 101 -10.26 -18.73 2.28
N TRP A 102 -9.55 -17.81 1.59
CA TRP A 102 -9.28 -16.48 2.14
C TRP A 102 -10.49 -15.56 1.96
N ILE A 103 -10.70 -14.70 2.94
CA ILE A 103 -11.67 -13.60 2.87
C ILE A 103 -10.89 -12.30 2.95
N PHE A 104 -11.25 -11.32 2.12
CA PHE A 104 -10.68 -9.99 2.12
C PHE A 104 -11.71 -8.99 2.60
N HIS A 105 -11.38 -8.18 3.60
CA HIS A 105 -12.17 -7.06 4.06
C HIS A 105 -11.57 -5.77 3.51
N TYR A 106 -12.42 -4.91 2.96
CA TYR A 106 -12.03 -3.64 2.38
C TYR A 106 -12.48 -2.51 3.29
N LEU A 107 -11.52 -1.76 3.81
CA LEU A 107 -11.76 -0.56 4.61
C LEU A 107 -11.47 0.65 3.73
N LYS A 108 -12.50 1.43 3.39
CA LYS A 108 -12.42 2.63 2.57
C LYS A 108 -11.69 3.74 3.34
N ILE A 109 -10.77 4.37 2.63
CA ILE A 109 -9.99 5.54 3.07
C ILE A 109 -9.84 6.52 1.90
N ASN A 110 -9.40 7.73 2.20
CA ASN A 110 -9.00 8.70 1.18
C ASN A 110 -7.49 8.97 1.31
N ILE A 111 -6.75 8.88 0.20
CA ILE A 111 -5.33 9.18 0.14
C ILE A 111 -5.14 10.34 -0.85
N ALA A 112 -4.96 11.54 -0.31
CA ALA A 112 -4.72 12.76 -1.08
C ALA A 112 -5.75 12.98 -2.22
N GLY A 113 -7.03 12.86 -1.88
CA GLY A 113 -8.15 13.07 -2.79
C GLY A 113 -8.58 11.82 -3.57
N ILE A 114 -7.83 10.72 -3.48
CA ILE A 114 -8.15 9.47 -4.17
C ILE A 114 -8.79 8.48 -3.20
N ASP A 115 -9.96 7.96 -3.57
CA ASP A 115 -10.59 6.88 -2.84
C ASP A 115 -9.74 5.61 -2.96
N SER A 116 -9.46 5.00 -1.82
CA SER A 116 -8.59 3.83 -1.74
C SER A 116 -9.10 2.88 -0.66
N TYR A 117 -8.56 1.67 -0.64
CA TYR A 117 -8.95 0.65 0.31
C TYR A 117 -7.75 0.03 0.99
N ILE A 118 -7.82 -0.04 2.31
CA ILE A 118 -6.99 -0.95 3.11
C ILE A 118 -7.61 -2.34 2.99
N VAL A 119 -6.79 -3.31 2.62
CA VAL A 119 -7.19 -4.70 2.48
C VAL A 119 -6.69 -5.50 3.68
N ILE A 120 -7.64 -6.08 4.42
CA ILE A 120 -7.37 -7.01 5.51
C ILE A 120 -7.69 -8.42 5.02
N ARG A 121 -6.71 -9.32 5.09
CA ARG A 121 -6.90 -10.73 4.74
C ARG A 121 -7.23 -11.53 5.99
N GLN A 122 -8.29 -12.30 5.92
CA GLN A 122 -8.74 -13.26 6.90
C GLN A 122 -8.46 -14.70 6.41
N ILE A 123 -7.85 -15.51 7.27
CA ILE A 123 -7.67 -16.96 7.09
C ILE A 123 -8.18 -17.65 8.36
N GLY A 124 -9.32 -18.33 8.29
CA GLY A 124 -10.00 -18.84 9.49
C GLY A 124 -10.37 -17.68 10.43
N LYS A 125 -9.82 -17.67 11.66
CA LYS A 125 -10.03 -16.59 12.64
C LYS A 125 -8.88 -15.57 12.70
N GLU A 126 -7.88 -15.72 11.83
CA GLU A 126 -6.69 -14.88 11.80
C GLU A 126 -6.85 -13.72 10.82
N TYR A 127 -6.57 -12.50 11.26
CA TYR A 127 -6.69 -11.27 10.46
C TYR A 127 -5.32 -10.63 10.28
N SER A 128 -5.01 -10.24 9.04
CA SER A 128 -3.71 -9.66 8.69
C SER A 128 -3.84 -8.49 7.73
N PHE A 129 -3.10 -7.42 7.99
CA PHE A 129 -2.93 -6.34 7.01
C PHE A 129 -2.24 -6.90 5.77
N TYR A 130 -2.87 -6.71 4.61
CA TYR A 130 -2.46 -7.36 3.36
C TYR A 130 -1.98 -6.37 2.31
N SER A 131 -2.75 -5.31 2.03
CA SER A 131 -2.42 -4.36 0.95
C SER A 131 -3.17 -3.03 1.10
N ILE A 132 -2.84 -2.06 0.24
CA ILE A 132 -3.61 -0.85 -0.02
C ILE A 132 -3.77 -0.69 -1.54
N THR A 133 -5.00 -0.52 -2.02
CA THR A 133 -5.32 -0.45 -3.46
C THR A 133 -6.25 0.70 -3.80
N GLU A 134 -6.11 1.21 -5.02
CA GLU A 134 -7.12 2.03 -5.70
C GLU A 134 -8.16 1.08 -6.33
N ILE A 135 -9.37 1.57 -6.60
CA ILE A 135 -10.36 0.90 -7.46
C ILE A 135 -10.70 1.85 -8.59
#